data_AF-A0A2J8R978-F1
#
_entry.id   AF-A0A2J8R978-F1
#
_cell.length_a   1.000
_cell.length_b   1.000
_cell.length_c   1.000
_cell.angle_alpha   90.00
_cell.angle_beta   90.00
_cell.angle_gamma   90.00
#
_symmetry.space_group_name_H-M   'P 1'
#
loop_
_entity.id
_entity.type
_entity.pdbx_description
1 polymer ?
#
loop_
_entity_poly.entity_id
_entity_poly.type
_entity_poly.pdbx_seq_one_letter_code
_entity_poly.pdbx_strand_id
1 'polypeptide(L)'
;QAFSFCTAGHWAAGEPVARDGTGLQAAWRRQIRQFSRVSPAVADAVVTAFPSPRLLQQALEACSTERERMGLLADLPVLPREGGSPRRVGPDLSRRICLFLTTANPDLLLDLGS
;
A
#
# COMPACT_ATOMS: atom_id res chain seq x y z
N GLN A 1 0.71 23.83 -10.50
CA GLN A 1 1.33 23.04 -11.58
C GLN A 1 0.87 21.59 -11.40
N ALA A 2 0.36 20.94 -12.44
CA ALA A 2 -0.02 19.53 -12.35
C ALA A 2 1.23 18.64 -12.40
N PHE A 3 1.27 17.58 -11.61
CA PHE A 3 2.36 16.59 -11.69
C PHE A 3 2.27 15.84 -13.02
N SER A 4 3.42 15.57 -13.64
CA SER A 4 3.50 14.94 -14.97
C SER A 4 2.83 13.56 -15.05
N PHE A 5 2.78 12.82 -13.93
CA PHE A 5 2.10 11.51 -13.87
C PHE A 5 0.57 11.63 -13.87
N CYS A 6 0.01 12.78 -13.49
CA CYS A 6 -1.44 13.01 -13.43
C CYS A 6 -2.04 13.36 -14.81
N THR A 7 -1.20 13.70 -15.80
CA THR A 7 -1.68 14.31 -17.04
C THR A 7 -1.82 13.34 -18.22
N ALA A 8 -1.36 12.08 -18.12
CA ALA A 8 -1.43 11.13 -19.22
C ALA A 8 -1.50 9.66 -18.77
N GLY A 9 -2.19 8.83 -19.56
CA GLY A 9 -2.21 7.37 -19.43
C GLY A 9 -3.19 6.83 -18.38
N HIS A 10 -3.13 5.52 -18.15
CA HIS A 10 -4.01 4.83 -17.20
C HIS A 10 -3.93 5.40 -15.77
N TRP A 11 -2.82 6.07 -15.42
CA TRP A 11 -2.59 6.75 -14.14
C TRP A 11 -3.48 7.97 -13.90
N ALA A 12 -3.97 8.63 -14.97
CA ALA A 12 -4.81 9.81 -14.88
C ALA A 12 -6.28 9.49 -14.54
N ALA A 13 -6.72 8.24 -14.70
CA ALA A 13 -8.08 7.82 -14.38
C ALA A 13 -8.24 7.54 -12.88
N GLY A 14 -9.23 8.13 -12.24
CA GLY A 14 -9.63 7.78 -10.87
C GLY A 14 -10.45 6.49 -10.81
N GLU A 15 -10.64 5.95 -9.61
CA GLU A 15 -11.66 4.91 -9.39
C GLU A 15 -13.02 5.58 -9.19
N PRO A 16 -14.08 5.13 -9.88
CA PRO A 16 -15.42 5.66 -9.65
C PRO A 16 -15.90 5.27 -8.25
N VAL A 17 -16.37 6.25 -7.49
CA VAL A 17 -16.91 6.03 -6.14
C VAL A 17 -18.32 6.60 -6.08
N ALA A 18 -19.29 5.76 -5.75
CA ALA A 18 -20.68 6.17 -5.56
C ALA A 18 -20.87 6.86 -4.20
N ARG A 19 -22.00 7.56 -4.02
CA ARG A 19 -22.29 8.34 -2.80
C ARG A 19 -22.38 7.50 -1.53
N ASP A 20 -22.72 6.23 -1.67
CA ASP A 20 -22.78 5.24 -0.59
C ASP A 20 -21.40 4.68 -0.21
N GLY A 21 -20.33 5.09 -0.90
CA GLY A 21 -18.96 4.61 -0.69
C GLY A 21 -18.61 3.36 -1.51
N THR A 22 -19.53 2.84 -2.32
CA THR A 22 -19.23 1.75 -3.26
C THR A 22 -18.11 2.19 -4.20
N GLY A 23 -17.01 1.43 -4.23
CA GLY A 23 -15.79 1.77 -4.98
C GLY A 23 -14.60 2.21 -4.13
N LEU A 24 -14.80 2.60 -2.86
CA LEU A 24 -13.70 3.03 -1.97
C LEU A 24 -12.64 1.94 -1.75
N GLN A 25 -13.04 0.67 -1.69
CA GLN A 25 -12.07 -0.42 -1.56
C GLN A 25 -11.22 -0.59 -2.83
N ALA A 26 -11.79 -0.37 -4.02
CA ALA A 26 -11.05 -0.38 -5.27
C ALA A 26 -10.07 0.82 -5.33
N ALA A 27 -10.51 2.00 -4.89
CA ALA A 27 -9.65 3.18 -4.74
C ALA A 27 -8.48 2.90 -3.79
N TRP A 28 -8.75 2.28 -2.64
CA TRP A 28 -7.72 1.92 -1.67
C TRP A 28 -6.71 0.93 -2.26
N ARG A 29 -7.18 -0.12 -2.93
CA ARG A 29 -6.33 -1.07 -3.65
C ARG A 29 -5.45 -0.39 -4.69
N ARG A 30 -6.00 0.58 -5.42
CA ARG A 30 -5.24 1.36 -6.40
C ARG A 30 -4.20 2.27 -5.76
N GLN A 31 -4.50 2.86 -4.60
CA GLN A 31 -3.54 3.65 -3.83
C GLN A 31 -2.35 2.79 -3.39
N ILE A 32 -2.58 1.58 -2.88
CA ILE A 32 -1.49 0.64 -2.56
C ILE A 32 -0.67 0.27 -3.80
N ARG A 33 -1.29 0.18 -4.98
CA ARG A 33 -0.57 -0.07 -6.24
C ARG A 33 0.26 1.11 -6.75
N GLN A 34 0.13 2.32 -6.19
CA GLN A 34 0.98 3.45 -6.56
C GLN A 34 2.41 3.32 -6.01
N PHE A 35 2.62 2.49 -4.99
CA PHE A 35 3.96 2.20 -4.49
C PHE A 35 4.76 1.40 -5.53
N SER A 36 6.05 1.74 -5.66
CA SER A 36 6.99 1.02 -6.51
C SER A 36 6.98 -0.48 -6.22
N ARG A 37 7.06 -1.31 -7.27
CA ARG A 37 7.19 -2.78 -7.20
C ARG A 37 6.03 -3.50 -6.51
N VAL A 38 4.83 -2.91 -6.49
CA VAL A 38 3.62 -3.56 -5.96
C VAL A 38 2.81 -4.22 -7.07
N SER A 39 2.73 -5.56 -7.03
CA SER A 39 1.85 -6.33 -7.92
C SER A 39 0.39 -6.30 -7.44
N PRO A 40 -0.60 -6.58 -8.32
CA PRO A 40 -2.01 -6.68 -7.92
C PRO A 40 -2.23 -7.63 -6.74
N ALA A 41 -1.64 -8.82 -6.76
CA ALA A 41 -1.81 -9.81 -5.68
C ALA A 41 -1.24 -9.33 -4.33
N VAL A 42 -0.17 -8.54 -4.34
CA VAL A 42 0.41 -7.93 -3.13
C VAL A 42 -0.52 -6.85 -2.59
N ALA A 43 -1.05 -5.98 -3.46
CA ALA A 43 -2.03 -5.00 -3.07
C ALA A 43 -3.29 -5.66 -2.48
N ASP A 44 -3.72 -6.77 -3.07
CA ASP A 44 -4.86 -7.54 -2.58
C ASP A 44 -4.61 -8.10 -1.18
N ALA A 45 -3.41 -8.63 -0.91
CA ALA A 45 -3.04 -9.11 0.42
C ALA A 45 -3.12 -7.98 1.47
N VAL A 46 -2.58 -6.80 1.17
CA VAL A 46 -2.61 -5.65 2.08
C VAL A 46 -4.05 -5.16 2.32
N VAL A 47 -4.84 -4.98 1.26
CA VAL A 47 -6.24 -4.51 1.37
C VAL A 47 -7.13 -5.52 2.06
N THR A 48 -6.84 -6.82 1.91
CA THR A 48 -7.58 -7.88 2.63
C THR A 48 -7.29 -7.84 4.12
N ALA A 49 -6.03 -7.65 4.50
CA ALA A 49 -5.64 -7.51 5.91
C ALA A 49 -6.12 -6.18 6.52
N PHE A 50 -6.08 -5.10 5.74
CA PHE A 50 -6.45 -3.75 6.17
C PHE A 50 -7.41 -3.13 5.15
N PRO A 51 -8.73 -3.31 5.32
CA PRO A 51 -9.74 -2.91 4.32
C PRO A 51 -9.96 -1.40 4.21
N SER A 52 -9.27 -0.59 5.03
CA SER A 52 -9.25 0.86 4.89
C SER A 52 -7.89 1.44 5.30
N PRO A 53 -7.51 2.62 4.77
CA PRO A 53 -6.29 3.32 5.19
C PRO A 53 -6.25 3.59 6.70
N ARG A 54 -7.41 3.89 7.30
CA ARG A 54 -7.50 4.22 8.73
C ARG A 54 -7.16 3.04 9.63
N LEU A 55 -7.61 1.83 9.26
CA LEU A 55 -7.28 0.61 10.02
C LEU A 55 -5.78 0.30 9.95
N LEU A 56 -5.16 0.51 8.79
CA LEU A 56 -3.71 0.36 8.65
C LEU A 56 -2.96 1.39 9.51
N GLN A 57 -3.40 2.64 9.49
CA GLN A 57 -2.82 3.70 10.33
C GLN A 57 -2.93 3.37 11.82
N GLN A 58 -4.12 2.94 12.29
CA GLN A 58 -4.34 2.55 13.68
C GLN A 58 -3.43 1.38 14.11
N ALA A 59 -3.23 0.40 13.23
CA ALA A 59 -2.33 -0.71 13.51
C ALA A 59 -0.87 -0.25 13.63
N LEU A 60 -0.41 0.68 12.78
CA LEU A 60 0.92 1.27 12.88
C LEU A 60 1.10 2.10 14.17
N GLU A 61 0.07 2.83 14.58
CA GLU A 61 0.05 3.61 15.83
C GLU A 61 0.06 2.71 17.07
N ALA A 62 -0.57 1.53 17.00
CA ALA A 62 -0.62 0.56 18.09
C ALA A 62 0.69 -0.23 18.28
N CYS A 63 1.59 -0.24 17.30
CA CYS A 63 2.89 -0.90 17.42
C CYS A 63 3.73 -0.24 18.54
N SER A 64 4.35 -1.08 19.37
CA SER A 64 5.13 -0.64 20.53
C SER A 64 6.56 -0.24 20.17
N THR A 65 7.07 -0.75 19.04
CA THR A 65 8.43 -0.47 18.58
C THR A 65 8.46 -0.09 17.10
N GLU A 66 9.46 0.70 16.71
CA GLU A 66 9.65 1.07 15.31
C GLU A 66 9.91 -0.17 14.44
N ARG A 67 10.64 -1.17 14.96
CA ARG A 67 10.89 -2.43 14.25
C ARG A 67 9.59 -3.18 13.92
N GLU A 68 8.69 -3.29 14.90
CA GLU A 68 7.37 -3.91 14.71
C GLU A 68 6.56 -3.12 13.67
N ARG A 69 6.51 -1.80 13.82
CA ARG A 69 5.79 -0.90 12.91
C ARG A 69 6.28 -1.03 11.46
N MET A 70 7.59 -1.00 11.24
CA MET A 70 8.20 -1.17 9.93
C MET A 70 7.98 -2.57 9.35
N GLY A 71 7.85 -3.60 10.20
CA GLY A 71 7.63 -4.99 9.83
C GLY A 71 6.17 -5.43 9.74
N LEU A 72 5.22 -4.56 10.09
CA LEU A 72 3.80 -4.90 10.29
C LEU A 72 3.18 -5.68 9.11
N LEU A 73 3.56 -5.33 7.88
CA LEU A 73 3.03 -5.95 6.66
C LEU A 73 3.94 -7.06 6.12
N ALA A 74 5.18 -7.18 6.60
CA ALA A 74 6.23 -7.96 5.95
C ALA A 74 5.85 -9.43 5.77
N ASP A 75 5.18 -9.99 6.78
CA ASP A 75 4.82 -11.39 6.82
C ASP A 75 3.44 -11.71 6.24
N LEU A 76 2.70 -10.72 5.75
CA LEU A 76 1.38 -10.95 5.18
C LEU A 76 1.46 -11.92 4.00
N PRO A 77 0.65 -13.00 4.00
CA PRO A 77 0.66 -13.99 2.94
C PRO A 77 0.07 -13.39 1.66
N VAL A 78 0.73 -13.63 0.53
CA VAL A 78 0.25 -13.26 -0.79
C VAL A 78 -0.30 -14.51 -1.45
N LEU A 79 -1.59 -14.47 -1.80
CA LEU A 79 -2.25 -15.56 -2.51
C LEU A 79 -1.47 -15.91 -3.80
N PRO A 80 -1.03 -17.17 -3.97
CA PRO A 80 -0.37 -17.57 -5.19
C PRO A 80 -1.35 -17.47 -6.37
N ARG A 81 -0.86 -17.06 -7.54
CA ARG A 81 -1.54 -17.46 -8.79
C ARG A 81 -1.45 -18.97 -8.90
N GLU A 82 -2.43 -19.59 -9.53
CA GLU A 82 -2.52 -21.04 -9.73
C GLU A 82 -1.15 -21.68 -10.05
N GLY A 83 -0.70 -22.63 -9.22
CA GLY A 83 0.62 -23.27 -9.33
C GLY A 83 1.82 -22.46 -8.82
N GLY A 84 1.61 -21.28 -8.25
CA GLY A 84 2.66 -20.40 -7.73
C GLY A 84 3.18 -20.81 -6.35
N SER A 85 4.42 -20.44 -6.05
CA SER A 85 5.00 -20.63 -4.72
C SER A 85 4.36 -19.69 -3.68
N PRO A 86 4.34 -20.09 -2.39
CA PRO A 86 3.97 -19.19 -1.30
C PRO A 86 4.87 -17.95 -1.31
N ARG A 87 4.27 -16.76 -1.24
CA ARG A 87 4.99 -15.49 -1.16
C ARG A 87 4.42 -14.63 -0.04
N ARG A 88 5.21 -13.66 0.40
CA ARG A 88 4.82 -12.66 1.39
C ARG A 88 5.01 -11.27 0.80
N VAL A 89 4.40 -10.27 1.42
CA VAL A 89 4.56 -8.86 1.05
C VAL A 89 6.03 -8.41 1.12
N GLY A 90 6.75 -8.86 2.16
CA GLY A 90 8.17 -8.60 2.33
C GLY A 90 8.49 -7.30 3.10
N PRO A 91 9.66 -7.24 3.74
CA PRO A 91 10.03 -6.15 4.65
C PRO A 91 10.22 -4.80 3.97
N ASP A 92 10.68 -4.79 2.71
CA ASP A 92 10.93 -3.56 1.95
C ASP A 92 9.62 -2.78 1.69
N LEU A 93 8.58 -3.45 1.19
CA LEU A 93 7.28 -2.80 0.98
C LEU A 93 6.64 -2.37 2.30
N SER A 94 6.72 -3.22 3.33
CA SER A 94 6.21 -2.91 4.67
C SER A 94 6.82 -1.60 5.21
N ARG A 95 8.14 -1.46 5.09
CA ARG A 95 8.87 -0.24 5.45
C ARG A 95 8.39 0.97 4.66
N ARG A 96 8.27 0.88 3.34
CA ARG A 96 7.83 2.01 2.49
C ARG A 96 6.45 2.53 2.87
N ILE A 97 5.50 1.62 3.10
CA ILE A 97 4.13 1.99 3.48
C ILE A 97 4.12 2.63 4.87
N CYS A 98 4.86 2.07 5.84
CA CYS A 98 5.01 2.64 7.16
C CYS A 98 5.57 4.07 7.10
N LEU A 99 6.66 4.28 6.37
CA LEU A 99 7.27 5.60 6.22
C LEU A 99 6.31 6.60 5.55
N PHE A 100 5.64 6.20 4.48
CA PHE A 100 4.68 7.06 3.78
C PHE A 100 3.52 7.51 4.69
N LEU A 101 3.02 6.63 5.56
CA LEU A 101 1.88 6.95 6.42
C LEU A 101 2.25 7.68 7.72
N THR A 102 3.54 7.73 8.08
CA THR A 102 3.98 8.31 9.36
C THR A 102 4.92 9.51 9.22
N THR A 103 5.55 9.70 8.05
CA THR A 103 6.47 10.82 7.82
C THR A 103 5.74 12.16 7.74
N ALA A 104 6.34 13.19 8.34
CA ALA A 104 5.99 14.59 8.09
C ALA A 104 6.85 15.23 7.00
N ASN A 105 7.92 14.55 6.56
CA ASN A 105 8.82 15.03 5.52
C ASN A 105 8.32 14.59 4.13
N PRO A 106 7.84 15.52 3.27
CA PRO A 106 7.36 15.20 1.93
C PRO A 106 8.49 14.81 0.95
N ASP A 107 9.75 15.18 1.24
CA ASP A 107 10.91 14.89 0.39
C ASP A 107 11.59 13.56 0.75
N LEU A 108 11.02 12.79 1.70
CA LEU A 108 11.56 11.50 2.11
C LEU A 108 11.47 10.50 0.95
N LEU A 109 12.62 10.06 0.46
CA LEU A 109 12.70 9.02 -0.55
C LEU A 109 12.44 7.64 0.06
N LEU A 110 11.37 6.99 -0.39
CA LEU A 110 10.94 5.69 0.13
C LEU A 110 11.80 4.51 -0.37
N ASP A 111 12.36 4.63 -1.58
CA ASP A 111 13.08 3.54 -2.29
C ASP A 111 14.61 3.54 -2.06
N LEU A 112 15.13 4.41 -1.18
CA LEU A 112 16.58 4.39 -0.86
C LEU A 112 16.88 3.23 0.09
N GLY A 113 17.48 2.16 -0.43
CA GLY A 113 18.05 1.07 0.37
C GLY A 113 17.65 -0.37 0.00
N SER A 114 17.20 -0.63 -1.22
CA SER A 114 17.07 -2.01 -1.74
C SER A 114 18.39 -2.58 -2.22
#